data_AF-A0A1C5M3R0-F1
#
_entry.id   AF-A0A1C5M3R0-F1
#
_cell.length_a   1.000
_cell.length_b   1.000
_cell.length_c   1.000
_cell.angle_alpha   90.00
_cell.angle_beta   90.00
_cell.angle_gamma   90.00
#
_symmetry.space_group_name_H-M   'P 1'
#
loop_
_entity.id
_entity.type
_entity.pdbx_description
1 polymer ?
#
loop_
_entity_poly.entity_id
_entity_poly.type
_entity_poly.pdbx_seq_one_letter_code
_entity_poly.pdbx_strand_id
1 'polypeptide(L)'
;MELENILKHELFAYDPGAHLWFAHAWEEAKPLLGGGRLDSPIQQLKAILLAVGLKRLYAEFYRQLEGGENEIGSLDVFDLMDQLEWSEEAVWFLAGVYSREDAEYEQLLAEGDIHEMLDFMVLNTARRAARLLTESITAEVLFVRFYIAENMEADQEPGLEDPAAYRRYIEEHMAVLNEVDPGKEQAYAWLSDRMPL
;
A
#
# COMPACT_ATOMS: atom_id res chain seq x y z
N MET A 1 7.13 0.91 -20.96
CA MET A 1 7.32 0.33 -19.62
C MET A 1 5.93 0.23 -19.00
N GLU A 2 5.54 -0.91 -18.45
CA GLU A 2 4.24 -1.07 -17.79
C GLU A 2 4.25 -0.26 -16.48
N LEU A 3 3.22 0.55 -16.22
CA LEU A 3 3.15 1.45 -15.05
C LEU A 3 3.46 0.72 -13.74
N GLU A 4 2.99 -0.52 -13.60
CA GLU A 4 3.26 -1.37 -12.43
C GLU A 4 4.76 -1.55 -12.16
N ASN A 5 5.57 -1.71 -13.20
CA ASN A 5 7.03 -1.81 -13.06
C ASN A 5 7.65 -0.49 -12.62
N ILE A 6 7.16 0.65 -13.13
CA ILE A 6 7.60 1.98 -12.68
C ILE A 6 7.30 2.12 -11.19
N LEU A 7 6.05 1.86 -10.80
CA LEU A 7 5.61 1.96 -9.41
C LEU A 7 6.43 1.05 -8.49
N LYS A 8 6.64 -0.21 -8.87
CA LYS A 8 7.45 -1.16 -8.09
C LYS A 8 8.87 -0.64 -7.86
N HIS A 9 9.53 -0.14 -8.91
CA HIS A 9 10.90 0.36 -8.81
C HIS A 9 11.04 1.69 -8.06
N GLU A 10 10.18 2.66 -8.36
CA GLU A 10 10.25 4.02 -7.78
C GLU A 10 9.81 4.04 -6.31
N LEU A 11 8.80 3.24 -5.94
CA LEU A 11 8.28 3.24 -4.58
C LEU A 11 9.14 2.41 -3.61
N PHE A 12 9.76 1.33 -4.05
CA PHE A 12 10.35 0.36 -3.13
C PHE A 12 11.86 0.12 -3.32
N ALA A 13 12.52 0.91 -4.19
CA ALA A 13 13.98 1.12 -4.20
C ALA A 13 14.87 -0.14 -4.08
N TYR A 14 14.53 -1.22 -4.78
CA TYR A 14 15.23 -2.51 -4.76
C TYR A 14 15.24 -3.24 -3.41
N ASP A 15 14.40 -2.85 -2.44
CA ASP A 15 14.20 -3.61 -1.21
C ASP A 15 13.39 -4.88 -1.53
N PRO A 16 13.98 -6.09 -1.42
CA PRO A 16 13.31 -7.35 -1.82
C PRO A 16 12.04 -7.60 -1.01
N GLY A 17 12.08 -7.26 0.28
CA GLY A 17 10.97 -7.38 1.20
C GLY A 17 9.78 -6.52 0.83
N ALA A 18 10.01 -5.23 0.62
CA ALA A 18 8.98 -4.29 0.26
C ALA A 18 8.47 -4.50 -1.18
N HIS A 19 9.32 -5.00 -2.08
CA HIS A 19 8.91 -5.49 -3.40
C HIS A 19 7.94 -6.66 -3.28
N LEU A 20 8.23 -7.63 -2.39
CA LEU A 20 7.38 -8.78 -2.17
C LEU A 20 6.04 -8.38 -1.52
N TRP A 21 6.09 -7.49 -0.52
CA TRP A 21 4.88 -6.89 0.05
C TRP A 21 4.03 -6.24 -1.04
N PHE A 22 4.64 -5.37 -1.85
CA PHE A 22 3.94 -4.67 -2.91
C PHE A 22 3.31 -5.63 -3.91
N ALA A 23 4.04 -6.64 -4.39
CA ALA A 23 3.52 -7.58 -5.38
C ALA A 23 2.24 -8.29 -4.90
N HIS A 24 2.22 -8.78 -3.66
CA HIS A 24 1.05 -9.49 -3.13
C HIS A 24 -0.08 -8.55 -2.70
N ALA A 25 0.24 -7.44 -2.05
CA ALA A 25 -0.77 -6.46 -1.63
C ALA A 25 -1.41 -5.75 -2.82
N TRP A 26 -0.64 -5.51 -3.89
CA TRP A 26 -1.11 -4.93 -5.15
C TRP A 26 -2.15 -5.82 -5.81
N GLU A 27 -1.87 -7.11 -6.00
CA GLU A 27 -2.83 -8.02 -6.65
C GLU A 27 -4.14 -8.16 -5.87
N GLU A 28 -4.07 -8.18 -4.54
CA GLU A 28 -5.25 -8.20 -3.66
C GLU A 28 -6.04 -6.87 -3.74
N ALA A 29 -5.35 -5.74 -3.88
CA ALA A 29 -5.97 -4.40 -3.89
C ALA A 29 -6.32 -3.86 -5.28
N LYS A 30 -5.84 -4.51 -6.35
CA LYS A 30 -6.14 -4.21 -7.76
C LYS A 30 -7.64 -4.05 -8.08
N PRO A 31 -8.57 -4.80 -7.45
CA PRO A 31 -9.99 -4.59 -7.63
C PRO A 31 -10.47 -3.16 -7.32
N LEU A 32 -9.77 -2.40 -6.47
CA LEU A 32 -10.10 -1.00 -6.16
C LEU A 32 -9.96 -0.05 -7.36
N LEU A 33 -9.20 -0.44 -8.38
CA LEU A 33 -9.03 0.33 -9.61
C LEU A 33 -10.27 0.27 -10.52
N GLY A 34 -11.19 -0.66 -10.25
CA GLY A 34 -12.45 -0.82 -11.01
C GLY A 34 -12.31 -1.68 -12.27
N GLY A 35 -11.19 -2.37 -12.43
CA GLY A 35 -10.88 -3.21 -13.59
C GLY A 35 -10.57 -2.40 -14.86
N GLY A 36 -9.87 -3.04 -15.82
CA GLY A 36 -9.47 -2.42 -17.09
C GLY A 36 -7.96 -2.26 -17.23
N ARG A 37 -7.54 -1.67 -18.35
CA ARG A 37 -6.13 -1.36 -18.62
C ARG A 37 -5.74 -0.06 -17.92
N LEU A 38 -4.49 0.04 -17.48
CA LEU A 38 -3.89 1.25 -16.91
C LEU A 38 -3.43 2.21 -18.03
N ASP A 39 -4.35 2.59 -18.92
CA ASP A 39 -4.05 3.36 -20.12
C ASP A 39 -4.56 4.81 -20.08
N SER A 40 -5.55 5.12 -19.24
CA SER A 40 -6.03 6.49 -19.06
C SER A 40 -5.37 7.19 -17.86
N PRO A 41 -5.13 8.51 -17.90
CA PRO A 41 -4.55 9.26 -16.78
C PRO A 41 -5.27 9.06 -15.46
N ILE A 42 -6.61 8.91 -15.48
CA ILE A 42 -7.40 8.65 -14.28
C ILE A 42 -7.15 7.25 -13.71
N GLN A 43 -7.06 6.22 -14.56
CA GLN A 43 -6.74 4.86 -14.11
C GLN A 43 -5.31 4.77 -13.58
N GLN A 44 -4.39 5.46 -14.23
CA GLN A 44 -3.01 5.51 -13.81
C GLN A 44 -2.87 6.32 -12.49
N LEU A 45 -3.62 7.41 -12.28
CA LEU A 45 -3.66 8.16 -11.01
C LEU A 45 -4.22 7.32 -9.87
N LYS A 46 -5.31 6.57 -10.12
CA LYS A 46 -5.81 5.60 -9.13
C LYS A 46 -4.75 4.55 -8.79
N ALA A 47 -3.98 4.08 -9.77
CA ALA A 47 -2.88 3.15 -9.56
C ALA A 47 -1.75 3.77 -8.71
N ILE A 48 -1.36 5.02 -8.95
CA ILE A 48 -0.39 5.75 -8.10
C ILE A 48 -0.92 5.86 -6.67
N LEU A 49 -2.14 6.39 -6.49
CA LEU A 49 -2.75 6.58 -5.17
C LEU A 49 -2.83 5.25 -4.39
N LEU A 50 -3.15 4.16 -5.08
CA LEU A 50 -3.15 2.83 -4.50
C LEU A 50 -1.75 2.39 -4.08
N ALA A 51 -0.76 2.53 -4.96
CA ALA A 51 0.60 2.09 -4.69
C ALA A 51 1.24 2.88 -3.53
N VAL A 52 1.06 4.20 -3.51
CA VAL A 52 1.49 5.06 -2.39
C VAL A 52 0.73 4.71 -1.11
N GLY A 53 -0.57 4.42 -1.19
CA GLY A 53 -1.37 3.97 -0.06
C GLY A 53 -0.88 2.64 0.54
N LEU A 54 -0.51 1.67 -0.30
CA LEU A 54 0.08 0.40 0.13
C LEU A 54 1.47 0.58 0.77
N LYS A 55 2.27 1.50 0.25
CA LYS A 55 3.55 1.88 0.85
C LYS A 55 3.35 2.52 2.23
N ARG A 56 2.31 3.36 2.39
CA ARG A 56 1.93 3.97 3.67
C ARG A 56 1.49 2.92 4.70
N LEU A 57 0.72 1.92 4.29
CA LEU A 57 0.35 0.79 5.16
C LEU A 57 1.58 -0.01 5.61
N TYR A 58 2.52 -0.24 4.69
CA TYR A 58 3.80 -0.87 5.02
C TYR A 58 4.55 -0.04 6.07
N ALA A 59 4.78 1.25 5.82
CA ALA A 59 5.45 2.15 6.76
C ALA A 59 4.79 2.17 8.14
N GLU A 60 3.46 2.18 8.17
CA GLU A 60 2.69 2.15 9.40
C GLU A 60 2.91 0.86 10.18
N PHE A 61 2.93 -0.30 9.51
CA PHE A 61 3.22 -1.56 10.18
C PHE A 61 4.57 -1.53 10.90
N TYR A 62 5.63 -1.01 10.27
CA TYR A 62 6.93 -0.88 10.93
C TYR A 62 6.90 0.07 12.12
N ARG A 63 6.18 1.20 12.00
CA ARG A 63 6.00 2.12 13.12
C ARG A 63 5.38 1.39 14.31
N GLN A 64 4.39 0.52 14.06
CA GLN A 64 3.76 -0.29 15.09
C GLN A 64 4.67 -1.41 15.63
N LEU A 65 5.64 -1.87 14.84
CA LEU A 65 6.58 -2.93 15.21
C LEU A 65 7.76 -2.41 16.06
N GLU A 66 8.40 -1.32 15.63
CA GLU A 66 9.62 -0.80 16.25
C GLU A 66 9.36 0.35 17.25
N GLY A 67 8.15 0.89 17.28
CA GLY A 67 7.77 2.02 18.14
C GLY A 67 8.48 3.33 17.79
N GLY A 68 9.14 3.40 16.64
CA GLY A 68 9.89 4.57 16.13
C GLY A 68 9.27 5.19 14.87
N GLU A 69 9.76 6.38 14.50
CA GLU A 69 9.47 6.97 13.19
C GLU A 69 10.22 6.16 12.12
N ASN A 70 9.51 5.38 11.30
CA ASN A 70 10.15 4.72 10.17
C ASN A 70 10.22 5.68 8.98
N GLU A 71 11.43 5.90 8.46
CA GLU A 71 11.70 6.66 7.24
C GLU A 71 11.53 5.77 5.99
N ILE A 72 10.45 4.98 5.90
CA ILE A 72 10.10 4.38 4.60
C ILE A 72 9.81 5.57 3.68
N GLY A 73 10.79 5.90 2.82
CA GLY A 73 10.85 7.21 2.17
C GLY A 73 9.50 7.61 1.61
N SER A 74 8.93 8.72 2.06
CA SER A 74 7.71 9.27 1.48
C SER A 74 7.99 9.51 0.00
N LEU A 75 7.36 8.73 -0.89
CA LEU A 75 7.40 9.09 -2.30
C LEU A 75 6.26 10.08 -2.52
N ASP A 76 6.57 11.24 -3.08
CA ASP A 76 5.57 12.24 -3.40
C ASP A 76 4.73 11.77 -4.59
N VAL A 77 3.41 11.91 -4.50
CA VAL A 77 2.51 11.66 -5.62
C VAL A 77 2.84 12.61 -6.78
N PHE A 78 3.29 13.84 -6.47
CA PHE A 78 3.74 14.80 -7.47
C PHE A 78 4.96 14.32 -8.25
N ASP A 79 5.95 13.74 -7.58
CA ASP A 79 7.14 13.21 -8.26
C ASP A 79 6.76 12.14 -9.30
N LEU A 80 5.83 11.25 -8.94
CA LEU A 80 5.32 10.24 -9.87
C LEU A 80 4.47 10.85 -10.99
N MET A 81 3.65 11.86 -10.69
CA MET A 81 2.85 12.57 -11.69
C MET A 81 3.76 13.30 -12.70
N ASP A 82 4.82 13.95 -12.24
CA ASP A 82 5.81 14.64 -13.07
C ASP A 82 6.55 13.66 -13.98
N GLN A 83 6.97 12.51 -13.46
CA GLN A 83 7.60 11.44 -14.27
C GLN A 83 6.66 10.91 -15.37
N LEU A 84 5.36 10.94 -15.14
CA LEU A 84 4.34 10.46 -16.07
C LEU A 84 3.74 11.58 -16.94
N GLU A 85 4.27 12.80 -16.83
CA GLU A 85 3.85 14.00 -17.55
C GLU A 85 2.35 14.32 -17.35
N TRP A 86 1.85 14.13 -16.12
CA TRP A 86 0.45 14.44 -15.79
C TRP A 86 0.29 15.80 -15.15
N SER A 87 -0.90 16.35 -15.35
CA SER A 87 -1.26 17.65 -14.84
C SER A 87 -2.19 17.54 -13.63
N GLU A 88 -2.17 18.58 -12.81
CA GLU A 88 -2.99 18.73 -11.60
C GLU A 88 -4.50 18.58 -11.87
N GLU A 89 -4.96 18.89 -13.09
CA GLU A 89 -6.36 18.74 -13.49
C GLU A 89 -6.88 17.31 -13.36
N ALA A 90 -6.01 16.30 -13.49
CA ALA A 90 -6.39 14.91 -13.27
C ALA A 90 -6.79 14.65 -11.80
N VAL A 91 -6.10 15.29 -10.86
CA VAL A 91 -6.38 15.22 -9.42
C VAL A 91 -7.71 15.89 -9.13
N TRP A 92 -7.89 17.13 -9.57
CA TRP A 92 -9.14 17.88 -9.36
C TRP A 92 -10.35 17.20 -9.97
N PHE A 93 -10.19 16.63 -11.17
CA PHE A 93 -11.24 15.84 -11.80
C PHE A 93 -11.61 14.62 -10.95
N LEU A 94 -10.63 13.84 -10.50
CA LEU A 94 -10.87 12.64 -9.70
C LEU A 94 -11.48 12.97 -8.34
N ALA A 95 -11.01 14.03 -7.67
CA ALA A 95 -11.59 14.56 -6.44
C ALA A 95 -13.06 14.98 -6.64
N GLY A 96 -13.38 15.66 -7.75
CA GLY A 96 -14.75 16.03 -8.13
C GLY A 96 -15.66 14.84 -8.46
N VAL A 97 -15.09 13.69 -8.84
CA VAL A 97 -15.83 12.43 -8.95
C VAL A 97 -16.12 11.85 -7.57
N TYR A 98 -15.12 11.83 -6.67
CA TYR A 98 -15.26 11.28 -5.33
C TYR A 98 -16.15 12.12 -4.39
N SER A 99 -16.21 13.43 -4.59
CA SER A 99 -17.09 14.32 -3.79
C SER A 99 -18.58 14.02 -3.92
N ARG A 100 -18.99 13.26 -4.93
CA ARG A 100 -20.37 12.79 -5.06
C ARG A 100 -20.74 11.69 -4.06
N GLU A 101 -19.74 11.03 -3.50
CA GLU A 101 -19.88 9.86 -2.63
C GLU A 101 -19.43 10.16 -1.21
N ASP A 102 -18.61 11.20 -1.01
CA ASP A 102 -17.97 11.52 0.26
C ASP A 102 -17.82 13.04 0.43
N ALA A 103 -18.45 13.57 1.49
CA ALA A 103 -18.57 15.00 1.77
C ALA A 103 -17.24 15.65 2.18
N GLU A 104 -16.26 14.87 2.64
CA GLU A 104 -14.94 15.41 3.01
C GLU A 104 -14.17 15.87 1.76
N TYR A 105 -14.34 15.19 0.62
CA TYR A 105 -13.85 15.68 -0.67
C TYR A 105 -14.52 16.98 -1.10
N GLU A 106 -15.82 17.16 -0.83
CA GLU A 106 -16.52 18.40 -1.16
C GLU A 106 -15.94 19.59 -0.38
N GLN A 107 -15.62 19.38 0.90
CA GLN A 107 -14.97 20.40 1.72
C GLN A 107 -13.57 20.75 1.20
N LEU A 108 -12.72 19.75 0.97
CA LEU A 108 -11.35 19.97 0.48
C LEU A 108 -11.32 20.63 -0.91
N LEU A 109 -12.28 20.31 -1.79
CA LEU A 109 -12.44 20.99 -3.07
C LEU A 109 -12.76 22.49 -2.92
N ALA A 110 -13.45 22.89 -1.86
CA ALA A 110 -13.76 24.28 -1.59
C ALA A 110 -12.56 25.06 -1.03
N GLU A 111 -11.65 24.37 -0.32
CA GLU A 111 -10.43 24.94 0.27
C GLU A 111 -9.34 25.16 -0.79
N GLY A 112 -9.25 24.25 -1.78
CA GLY A 112 -8.45 24.45 -3.00
C GLY A 112 -6.95 24.16 -2.87
N ASP A 113 -6.53 23.41 -1.84
CA ASP A 113 -5.14 22.93 -1.70
C ASP A 113 -4.98 21.52 -2.31
N ILE A 114 -4.14 21.42 -3.35
CA ILE A 114 -3.91 20.16 -4.05
C ILE A 114 -3.08 19.16 -3.23
N HIS A 115 -2.17 19.63 -2.38
CA HIS A 115 -1.36 18.76 -1.54
C HIS A 115 -2.24 18.09 -0.49
N GLU A 116 -3.08 18.87 0.20
CA GLU A 116 -4.04 18.33 1.16
C GLU A 116 -5.04 17.38 0.49
N MET A 117 -5.52 17.71 -0.72
CA MET A 117 -6.38 16.84 -1.51
C MET A 117 -5.71 15.50 -1.82
N LEU A 118 -4.46 15.50 -2.28
CA LEU A 118 -3.72 14.28 -2.60
C LEU A 118 -3.42 13.44 -1.36
N ASP A 119 -3.00 14.07 -0.26
CA ASP A 119 -2.78 13.39 1.01
C ASP A 119 -4.06 12.70 1.50
N PHE A 120 -5.19 13.39 1.39
CA PHE A 120 -6.49 12.81 1.71
C PHE A 120 -6.86 11.66 0.78
N MET A 121 -6.64 11.80 -0.53
CA MET A 121 -6.88 10.73 -1.52
C MET A 121 -6.02 9.50 -1.25
N VAL A 122 -4.74 9.68 -0.92
CA VAL A 122 -3.83 8.60 -0.54
C VAL A 122 -4.32 7.92 0.73
N LEU A 123 -4.65 8.69 1.77
CA LEU A 123 -5.13 8.16 3.05
C LEU A 123 -6.43 7.37 2.88
N ASN A 124 -7.39 7.92 2.14
CA ASN A 124 -8.67 7.25 1.90
C ASN A 124 -8.47 5.97 1.06
N THR A 125 -7.58 6.01 0.06
CA THR A 125 -7.23 4.82 -0.73
C THR A 125 -6.53 3.76 0.13
N ALA A 126 -5.62 4.16 1.01
CA ALA A 126 -4.95 3.27 1.95
C ALA A 126 -5.94 2.63 2.93
N ARG A 127 -6.89 3.38 3.47
CA ARG A 127 -7.98 2.84 4.32
C ARG A 127 -8.84 1.82 3.58
N ARG A 128 -9.17 2.08 2.31
CA ARG A 128 -9.92 1.13 1.47
C ARG A 128 -9.11 -0.14 1.20
N ALA A 129 -7.82 -0.02 0.93
CA ALA A 129 -6.92 -1.17 0.76
C ALA A 129 -6.79 -1.98 2.05
N ALA A 130 -6.57 -1.31 3.19
CA ALA A 130 -6.52 -1.94 4.51
C ALA A 130 -7.78 -2.76 4.83
N ARG A 131 -8.95 -2.16 4.58
CA ARG A 131 -10.23 -2.84 4.75
C ARG A 131 -10.33 -4.08 3.85
N LEU A 132 -9.99 -3.95 2.58
CA LEU A 132 -10.05 -5.07 1.65
C LEU A 132 -9.12 -6.21 2.08
N LEU A 133 -7.87 -5.90 2.45
CA LEU A 133 -6.89 -6.86 2.91
C LEU A 133 -7.32 -7.57 4.19
N THR A 134 -7.90 -6.85 5.16
CA THR A 134 -8.35 -7.41 6.45
C THR A 134 -9.68 -8.15 6.36
N GLU A 135 -10.48 -7.92 5.31
CA GLU A 135 -11.65 -8.72 5.00
C GLU A 135 -11.29 -10.04 4.28
N SER A 136 -10.16 -10.08 3.56
CA SER A 136 -9.72 -11.28 2.80
C SER A 136 -8.66 -12.13 3.52
N ILE A 137 -7.88 -11.53 4.42
CA ILE A 137 -6.72 -12.16 5.06
C ILE A 137 -6.80 -11.95 6.58
N THR A 138 -6.50 -12.99 7.37
CA THR A 138 -6.51 -12.87 8.82
C THR A 138 -5.34 -12.02 9.33
N ALA A 139 -5.49 -11.44 10.52
CA ALA A 139 -4.45 -10.61 11.13
C ALA A 139 -3.13 -11.38 11.30
N GLU A 140 -3.18 -12.67 11.66
CA GLU A 140 -2.01 -13.54 11.77
C GLU A 140 -1.29 -13.65 10.42
N VAL A 141 -2.02 -13.91 9.33
CA VAL A 141 -1.41 -14.04 8.00
C VAL A 141 -0.84 -12.70 7.53
N LEU A 142 -1.55 -11.60 7.74
CA LEU A 142 -1.02 -10.26 7.42
C LEU A 142 0.25 -9.96 8.20
N PHE A 143 0.26 -10.26 9.50
CA PHE A 143 1.43 -10.08 10.35
C PHE A 143 2.62 -10.88 9.85
N VAL A 144 2.43 -12.15 9.50
CA VAL A 144 3.49 -13.01 8.95
C VAL A 144 4.01 -12.45 7.63
N ARG A 145 3.12 -11.97 6.74
CA ARG A 145 3.51 -11.35 5.47
C ARG A 145 4.39 -10.13 5.68
N PHE A 146 4.00 -9.24 6.58
CA PHE A 146 4.81 -8.06 6.90
C PHE A 146 6.14 -8.44 7.55
N TYR A 147 6.13 -9.41 8.46
CA TYR A 147 7.34 -9.89 9.13
C TYR A 147 8.33 -10.53 8.14
N ILE A 148 7.82 -11.34 7.19
CA ILE A 148 8.62 -11.88 6.10
C ILE A 148 9.23 -10.76 5.27
N ALA A 149 8.42 -9.77 4.87
CA ALA A 149 8.90 -8.64 4.09
C ALA A 149 10.00 -7.87 4.84
N GLU A 150 9.86 -7.65 6.16
CA GLU A 150 10.88 -6.97 6.96
C GLU A 150 12.19 -7.75 7.09
N ASN A 151 12.12 -9.07 7.20
CA ASN A 151 13.30 -9.92 7.41
C ASN A 151 13.87 -10.53 6.13
N MET A 152 13.35 -10.14 4.95
CA MET A 152 13.75 -10.75 3.69
C MET A 152 15.14 -10.29 3.26
N GLU A 153 16.07 -11.23 3.13
CA GLU A 153 17.37 -10.98 2.52
C GLU A 153 17.30 -11.10 0.98
N ALA A 154 18.18 -10.39 0.27
CA ALA A 154 18.16 -10.31 -1.20
C ALA A 154 18.39 -11.64 -1.94
N ASP A 155 18.96 -12.64 -1.28
CA ASP A 155 19.17 -13.99 -1.82
C ASP A 155 17.99 -14.95 -1.54
N GLN A 156 17.00 -14.53 -0.74
CA GLN A 156 15.83 -15.31 -0.36
C GLN A 156 14.60 -15.07 -1.27
N GLU A 157 14.71 -14.15 -2.23
CA GLU A 157 13.63 -13.77 -3.15
C GLU A 157 13.19 -14.83 -4.20
N PRO A 158 13.99 -15.83 -4.66
CA PRO A 158 13.66 -16.51 -5.93
C PRO A 158 12.38 -17.34 -5.85
N GLY A 159 11.32 -16.82 -6.49
CA GLY A 159 10.04 -17.50 -6.71
C GLY A 159 8.91 -17.14 -5.76
N LEU A 160 9.11 -16.21 -4.80
CA LEU A 160 8.05 -15.80 -3.87
C LEU A 160 7.03 -14.84 -4.48
N GLU A 161 7.22 -14.36 -5.70
CA GLU A 161 6.16 -13.68 -6.48
C GLU A 161 5.02 -14.64 -6.87
N ASP A 162 5.27 -15.96 -6.94
CA ASP A 162 4.22 -16.94 -7.19
C ASP A 162 3.29 -17.07 -5.96
N PRO A 163 1.97 -16.85 -6.09
CA PRO A 163 1.05 -16.88 -4.94
C PRO A 163 1.02 -18.23 -4.20
N ALA A 164 1.25 -19.35 -4.89
CA ALA A 164 1.25 -20.68 -4.28
C ALA A 164 2.57 -20.97 -3.54
N ALA A 165 3.71 -20.51 -4.05
CA ALA A 165 4.98 -20.51 -3.33
C ALA A 165 4.91 -19.64 -2.08
N TYR A 166 4.40 -18.40 -2.21
CA TYR A 166 4.31 -17.47 -1.08
C TYR A 166 3.38 -17.97 0.02
N ARG A 167 2.24 -18.57 -0.34
CA ARG A 167 1.33 -19.17 0.66
C ARG A 167 2.01 -20.26 1.49
N ARG A 168 2.75 -21.17 0.85
CA ARG A 168 3.49 -22.22 1.57
C ARG A 168 4.54 -21.64 2.49
N TYR A 169 5.26 -20.62 2.00
CA TYR A 169 6.27 -19.92 2.78
C TYR A 169 5.68 -19.24 4.03
N ILE A 170 4.52 -18.59 3.90
CA ILE A 170 3.76 -18.04 5.04
C ILE A 170 3.37 -19.14 6.04
N GLU A 171 2.83 -20.27 5.56
CA GLU A 171 2.39 -21.38 6.42
C GLU A 171 3.57 -21.94 7.25
N GLU A 172 4.76 -22.03 6.65
CA GLU A 172 5.99 -22.43 7.34
C GLU A 172 6.41 -21.42 8.41
N HIS A 173 6.31 -20.11 8.13
CA HIS A 173 6.70 -19.05 9.07
C HIS A 173 5.67 -18.84 10.19
N MET A 174 4.38 -19.08 9.93
CA MET A 174 3.34 -19.08 10.95
C MET A 174 3.61 -20.08 12.08
N ALA A 175 4.18 -21.24 11.76
CA ALA A 175 4.52 -22.25 12.76
C ALA A 175 5.62 -21.78 13.72
N VAL A 176 6.54 -20.93 13.25
CA VAL A 176 7.68 -20.41 14.00
C VAL A 176 7.31 -19.19 14.84
N LEU A 177 6.36 -18.37 14.39
CA LEU A 177 5.99 -17.10 15.04
C LEU A 177 5.30 -17.26 16.41
N ASN A 178 4.71 -18.43 16.69
CA ASN A 178 4.12 -18.71 18.02
C ASN A 178 5.14 -18.74 19.16
N GLU A 179 6.45 -18.81 18.85
CA GLU A 179 7.52 -18.89 19.84
C GLU A 179 8.24 -17.55 20.07
N VAL A 180 7.97 -16.52 19.24
CA VAL A 180 8.89 -15.39 19.07
C VAL A 180 8.20 -14.02 19.19
N ASP A 181 8.41 -13.43 20.38
CA ASP A 181 8.62 -12.00 20.65
C ASP A 181 7.44 -11.16 21.23
N PRO A 182 7.49 -10.80 22.52
CA PRO A 182 6.55 -9.88 23.18
C PRO A 182 6.52 -8.46 22.60
N GLY A 183 7.55 -8.04 21.84
CA GLY A 183 7.62 -6.68 21.26
C GLY A 183 6.59 -6.41 20.15
N LYS A 184 5.87 -7.43 19.69
CA LYS A 184 5.03 -7.35 18.48
C LYS A 184 3.53 -7.28 18.74
N GLU A 185 3.12 -7.22 20.02
CA GLU A 185 1.71 -7.12 20.43
C GLU A 185 1.01 -5.89 19.83
N GLN A 186 1.71 -4.77 19.73
CA GLN A 186 1.17 -3.52 19.19
C GLN A 186 0.83 -3.64 17.69
N ALA A 187 1.77 -4.12 16.87
CA ALA A 187 1.54 -4.36 15.45
C ALA A 187 0.41 -5.38 15.21
N TYR A 188 0.37 -6.46 16.01
CA TYR A 188 -0.70 -7.44 15.92
C TYR A 188 -2.08 -6.86 16.31
N ALA A 189 -2.14 -6.04 17.36
CA ALA A 189 -3.36 -5.36 17.77
C ALA A 189 -3.86 -4.38 16.70
N TRP A 190 -2.94 -3.62 16.07
CA TRP A 190 -3.27 -2.72 14.97
C TRP A 190 -3.85 -3.46 13.76
N LEU A 191 -3.27 -4.60 13.37
CA LEU A 191 -3.82 -5.46 12.32
C LEU A 191 -5.20 -6.02 12.69
N SER A 192 -5.35 -6.46 13.94
CA SER A 192 -6.62 -6.99 14.47
C SER A 192 -7.73 -5.95 14.51
N ASP A 193 -7.38 -4.68 14.73
CA ASP A 193 -8.29 -3.54 14.65
C ASP A 193 -8.49 -3.01 13.23
N ARG A 194 -8.13 -3.81 12.22
CA ARG A 194 -8.30 -3.53 10.79
C ARG A 194 -7.45 -2.37 10.26
N MET A 195 -6.25 -2.20 10.81
CA MET A 195 -5.25 -1.24 10.34
C MET A 195 -5.76 0.21 10.31
N PRO A 196 -6.18 0.80 11.45
CA PRO A 196 -6.59 2.20 11.48
C PRO A 196 -5.40 3.11 11.12
N LEU A 197 -5.65 4.08 10.22
CA LEU A 197 -4.71 5.11 9.75
C LEU A 197 -5.14 6.50 10.19
#